data_AF-A0ABD2L368-F1
#
_entry.id   AF-A0ABD2L368-F1
#
_cell.length_a   1.000
_cell.length_b   1.000
_cell.length_c   1.000
_cell.angle_alpha   90.00
_cell.angle_beta   90.00
_cell.angle_gamma   90.00
#
_symmetry.space_group_name_H-M   'P 1'
#
loop_
_entity.id
_entity.type
_entity.pdbx_description
1 polymer ?
#
loop_
_entity_poly.entity_id
_entity_poly.type
_entity_poly.pdbx_seq_one_letter_code
_entity_poly.pdbx_strand_id
1 'polypeptide(L)'
;MESRPPKRPFPFSINDILTTPPPPKKLRQGFLINQLLGLTVQEGEGAETSSKKKLPSEFVEKLECSVEHIAKFHYTKVQSRFVIRDVPADPEGLLSSIFKHCIDEAKSDSREKSSEPTHLGCLISSALLASGDVFVPVRQITANTIDTILNLFTKVAQSKQQKGVTLWGEPFTITITTVDRSRLPAKRHLKGGARRRLAPVRHQITEKCLIKIRNQDNFCLFYALQATMVAKTHGLSRSAFYEYIHGRYGQRGKFQEETQQLMRRIRAPFNLDNYDADTYVPRVIEHWNNTQQQYRLAVFIFGASGHYKPLYKYGPADYNTPLILYFNNNHFDGVQFVSGLFAGKKYCLACERPYSRPSLHDQSCKAHCMLCSRVGPEFPCSASPSGFFKKCDGCNKVFRNNACHQHHIQSNFCNLSKKCKDCGVIWNVNDFYTGIPEKWLTIF
;
A
#
# COMPACT_ATOMS: atom_id res chain seq x y z
N MET A 1 34.52 -40.23 43.77
CA MET A 1 33.45 -40.18 44.78
C MET A 1 33.59 -38.86 45.50
N GLU A 2 32.69 -37.90 45.25
CA GLU A 2 32.52 -36.72 46.09
C GLU A 2 31.14 -36.12 45.81
N SER A 3 30.38 -35.96 46.89
CA SER A 3 28.92 -35.80 46.95
C SER A 3 28.48 -34.34 46.95
N ARG A 4 27.45 -34.04 46.16
CA ARG A 4 26.77 -32.72 46.12
C ARG A 4 25.97 -32.48 47.42
N PRO A 5 25.90 -31.22 47.91
CA PRO A 5 25.16 -30.89 49.13
C PRO A 5 23.63 -30.77 48.88
N PRO A 6 22.80 -31.00 49.91
CA PRO A 6 21.34 -31.01 49.83
C PRO A 6 20.73 -29.60 49.88
N LYS A 7 19.66 -29.39 49.10
CA LYS A 7 18.84 -28.16 49.15
C LYS A 7 18.03 -28.13 50.45
N ARG A 8 18.19 -27.05 51.23
CA ARG A 8 17.34 -26.76 52.40
C ARG A 8 15.94 -26.30 51.95
N PRO A 9 14.86 -26.73 52.63
CA PRO A 9 13.55 -26.12 52.51
C PRO A 9 13.44 -24.94 53.49
N PHE A 10 12.79 -23.86 53.08
CA PHE A 10 12.25 -22.87 54.03
C PHE A 10 10.73 -22.80 53.92
N PRO A 11 10.03 -22.77 55.07
CA PRO A 11 8.58 -22.88 55.15
C PRO A 11 7.95 -21.49 55.04
N PHE A 12 6.92 -21.34 54.21
CA PHE A 12 6.04 -20.18 54.32
C PHE A 12 4.78 -20.59 55.09
N SER A 13 4.62 -19.98 56.25
CA SER A 13 3.48 -20.10 57.16
C SER A 13 2.30 -19.26 56.64
N ILE A 14 1.10 -19.82 56.69
CA ILE A 14 -0.15 -19.24 56.18
C ILE A 14 -0.73 -18.15 57.11
N ASN A 15 -0.09 -17.84 58.24
CA ASN A 15 -0.69 -17.02 59.30
C ASN A 15 -0.23 -15.55 59.40
N ASP A 16 0.63 -15.03 58.51
CA ASP A 16 1.17 -13.67 58.63
C ASP A 16 0.54 -12.59 57.71
N ILE A 17 -0.64 -12.81 57.15
CA ILE A 17 -1.43 -11.72 56.52
C ILE A 17 -2.90 -11.75 56.96
N LEU A 18 -3.12 -12.12 58.23
CA LEU A 18 -4.40 -11.93 58.93
C LEU A 18 -4.18 -10.97 60.10
N THR A 19 -4.16 -9.67 59.82
CA THR A 19 -4.50 -8.58 60.76
C THR A 19 -4.29 -7.23 60.07
N THR A 20 -5.26 -6.82 59.25
CA THR A 20 -5.81 -5.46 59.23
C THR A 20 -6.96 -5.42 58.23
N PRO A 21 -8.11 -4.83 58.59
CA PRO A 21 -9.35 -4.93 57.83
C PRO A 21 -9.24 -4.23 56.47
N PRO A 22 -9.75 -4.82 55.38
CA PRO A 22 -9.83 -4.13 54.11
C PRO A 22 -10.74 -2.90 54.26
N PRO A 23 -10.36 -1.74 53.70
CA PRO A 23 -11.21 -0.56 53.70
C PRO A 23 -12.57 -0.89 53.06
N PRO A 24 -13.68 -0.31 53.56
CA PRO A 24 -15.01 -0.64 53.08
C PRO A 24 -15.08 -0.46 51.57
N LYS A 25 -15.56 -1.49 50.88
CA LYS A 25 -15.89 -1.48 49.46
C LYS A 25 -16.80 -0.28 49.20
N LYS A 26 -16.24 0.84 48.72
CA LYS A 26 -17.04 1.76 47.91
C LYS A 26 -17.40 0.96 46.67
N LEU A 27 -18.67 0.54 46.58
CA LEU A 27 -19.31 0.24 45.31
C LEU A 27 -18.95 1.38 44.36
N ARG A 28 -17.97 1.15 43.49
CA ARG A 28 -17.78 2.01 42.33
C ARG A 28 -18.94 1.65 41.42
N GLN A 29 -20.01 2.44 41.54
CA GLN A 29 -21.03 2.56 40.50
C GLN A 29 -20.32 2.55 39.15
N GLY A 30 -20.69 1.60 38.30
CA GLY A 30 -20.29 1.64 36.91
C GLY A 30 -20.63 3.01 36.35
N PHE A 31 -19.65 3.65 35.72
CA PHE A 31 -19.85 4.92 35.04
C PHE A 31 -20.86 4.71 33.91
N LEU A 32 -22.10 5.14 34.16
CA LEU A 32 -23.19 5.11 33.20
C LEU A 32 -23.05 6.31 32.25
N ILE A 33 -23.10 6.04 30.95
CA ILE A 33 -23.12 6.99 29.83
C ILE A 33 -24.18 8.10 29.96
N ASN A 34 -25.15 7.95 30.86
CA ASN A 34 -26.16 8.95 31.17
C ASN A 34 -25.60 10.25 31.80
N GLN A 35 -24.35 10.26 32.30
CA GLN A 35 -23.73 11.46 32.89
C GLN A 35 -22.99 12.36 31.89
N LEU A 36 -22.71 11.89 30.67
CA LEU A 36 -22.01 12.69 29.66
C LEU A 36 -22.91 13.67 28.90
N LEU A 37 -24.21 13.67 29.21
CA LEU A 37 -25.19 14.48 28.50
C LEU A 37 -25.71 15.68 29.32
N GLY A 38 -25.40 15.77 30.62
CA GLY A 38 -25.82 16.88 31.49
C GLY A 38 -24.65 17.72 32.04
N LEU A 39 -24.40 18.86 31.39
CA LEU A 39 -23.50 20.00 31.68
C LEU A 39 -22.95 20.19 33.11
N THR A 40 -21.66 20.52 33.21
CA THR A 40 -21.19 21.58 34.13
C THR A 40 -20.34 22.60 33.39
N VAL A 41 -20.88 23.82 33.39
CA VAL A 41 -20.32 25.09 32.94
C VAL A 41 -19.19 25.51 33.89
N GLN A 42 -18.09 26.02 33.34
CA GLN A 42 -17.38 27.13 33.97
C GLN A 42 -17.71 28.39 33.19
N GLU A 43 -17.94 29.44 33.96
CA GLU A 43 -18.69 30.65 33.68
C GLU A 43 -18.06 31.53 32.58
N GLY A 44 -18.94 32.12 31.78
CA GLY A 44 -18.67 33.27 30.94
C GLY A 44 -19.98 34.01 30.75
N GLU A 45 -20.14 35.12 31.47
CA GLU A 45 -21.31 36.00 31.42
C GLU A 45 -21.60 36.47 29.98
N GLY A 46 -22.86 36.41 29.56
CA GLY A 46 -23.27 37.00 28.29
C GLY A 46 -24.61 36.51 27.72
N ALA A 47 -25.68 37.19 28.12
CA ALA A 47 -26.96 37.39 27.43
C ALA A 47 -27.85 36.16 27.09
N GLU A 48 -28.96 36.11 27.81
CA GLU A 48 -30.10 35.21 27.62
C GLU A 48 -30.81 35.42 26.27
N THR A 49 -30.96 34.35 25.50
CA THR A 49 -32.16 34.15 24.68
C THR A 49 -32.54 32.66 24.68
N SER A 50 -33.80 32.41 24.97
CA SER A 50 -34.43 31.10 25.18
C SER A 50 -34.41 30.21 23.93
N SER A 51 -33.60 29.16 23.95
CA SER A 51 -33.86 27.94 23.19
C SER A 51 -33.47 26.72 24.05
N LYS A 52 -34.44 25.85 24.33
CA LYS A 52 -34.24 24.62 25.10
C LYS A 52 -33.15 23.77 24.44
N LYS A 53 -31.96 23.66 25.05
CA LYS A 53 -30.91 22.72 24.62
C LYS A 53 -31.41 21.28 24.83
N LYS A 54 -31.82 20.63 23.74
CA LYS A 54 -32.10 19.18 23.70
C LYS A 54 -30.84 18.38 24.05
N LEU A 55 -30.98 17.31 24.83
CA LEU A 55 -29.88 16.41 25.24
C LEU A 55 -29.47 15.47 24.09
N PRO A 56 -28.19 15.13 23.87
CA PRO A 56 -27.76 14.23 22.77
C PRO A 56 -28.42 12.83 22.75
N SER A 57 -28.95 12.36 23.89
CA SER A 57 -29.74 11.11 24.00
C SER A 57 -31.10 11.19 23.32
N GLU A 58 -31.61 12.39 23.02
CA GLU A 58 -32.84 12.57 22.25
C GLU A 58 -32.60 12.44 20.74
N PHE A 59 -31.35 12.58 20.29
CA PHE A 59 -31.01 12.58 18.86
C PHE A 59 -30.64 11.19 18.35
N VAL A 60 -30.09 10.30 19.19
CA VAL A 60 -29.51 9.02 18.74
C VAL A 60 -30.04 7.86 19.56
N GLU A 61 -30.52 6.83 18.87
CA GLU A 61 -30.96 5.58 19.46
C GLU A 61 -30.06 4.44 19.00
N LYS A 62 -29.52 3.67 19.95
CA LYS A 62 -28.78 2.43 19.67
C LYS A 62 -29.79 1.29 19.59
N LEU A 63 -29.93 0.68 18.41
CA LEU A 63 -30.91 -0.37 18.15
C LEU A 63 -30.40 -1.75 18.58
N GLU A 64 -29.17 -2.09 18.19
CA GLU A 64 -28.61 -3.43 18.38
C GLU A 64 -27.11 -3.34 18.65
N CYS A 65 -26.60 -4.22 19.50
CA CYS A 65 -25.17 -4.44 19.72
C CYS A 65 -24.88 -5.93 19.62
N SER A 66 -23.91 -6.31 18.81
CA SER A 66 -23.38 -7.67 18.79
C SER A 66 -21.86 -7.66 18.93
N VAL A 67 -21.36 -8.60 19.73
CA VAL A 67 -19.93 -8.72 20.02
C VAL A 67 -19.47 -10.11 19.62
N GLU A 68 -18.65 -10.17 18.58
CA GLU A 68 -17.99 -11.39 18.14
C GLU A 68 -16.55 -11.37 18.62
N HIS A 69 -16.14 -12.40 19.37
CA HIS A 69 -14.76 -12.56 19.80
C HIS A 69 -14.18 -13.83 19.22
N ILE A 70 -13.06 -13.69 18.51
CA ILE A 70 -12.33 -14.85 18.00
C ILE A 70 -10.99 -14.94 18.72
N ALA A 71 -10.99 -15.74 19.77
CA ALA A 71 -9.83 -16.01 20.61
C ALA A 71 -8.60 -16.44 19.79
N LYS A 72 -8.80 -17.19 18.69
CA LYS A 72 -7.73 -17.68 17.81
C LYS A 72 -6.87 -16.58 17.19
N PHE A 73 -7.46 -15.41 16.88
CA PHE A 73 -6.70 -14.30 16.29
C PHE A 73 -6.70 -13.06 17.18
N HIS A 74 -6.98 -13.22 18.48
CA HIS A 74 -6.97 -12.14 19.48
C HIS A 74 -7.67 -10.87 18.95
N TYR A 75 -8.82 -11.05 18.31
CA TYR A 75 -9.62 -9.96 17.78
C TYR A 75 -11.04 -10.00 18.32
N THR A 76 -11.55 -8.81 18.57
CA THR A 76 -12.92 -8.54 18.96
C THR A 76 -13.54 -7.66 17.90
N LYS A 77 -14.73 -8.04 17.45
CA LYS A 77 -15.54 -7.26 16.52
C LYS A 77 -16.81 -6.87 17.26
N VAL A 78 -16.99 -5.57 17.45
CA VAL A 78 -18.19 -4.98 18.03
C VAL A 78 -18.96 -4.33 16.90
N GLN A 79 -20.20 -4.75 16.70
CA GLN A 79 -21.10 -4.21 15.70
C GLN A 79 -22.27 -3.53 16.42
N SER A 80 -22.36 -2.22 16.25
CA SER A 80 -23.38 -1.38 16.87
C SER A 80 -24.22 -0.73 15.77
N ARG A 81 -25.54 -0.89 15.88
CA ARG A 81 -26.52 -0.31 14.96
C ARG A 81 -27.20 0.89 15.60
N PHE A 82 -27.26 2.00 14.89
CA PHE A 82 -27.79 3.27 15.38
C PHE A 82 -28.82 3.85 14.41
N VAL A 83 -29.76 4.63 14.94
CA VAL A 83 -30.63 5.52 14.19
C VAL A 83 -30.47 6.92 14.76
N ILE A 84 -30.32 7.91 13.89
CA ILE A 84 -30.33 9.32 14.30
C ILE A 84 -31.68 9.92 13.90
N ARG A 85 -32.45 10.33 14.91
CA ARG A 85 -33.85 10.77 14.80
C ARG A 85 -33.98 12.24 14.44
N ASP A 86 -33.07 13.08 14.94
CA ASP A 86 -33.03 14.52 14.69
C ASP A 86 -31.57 14.95 14.36
N VAL A 87 -31.39 16.04 13.60
CA VAL A 87 -30.06 16.60 13.30
C VAL A 87 -29.75 17.73 14.30
N PRO A 88 -28.67 17.63 15.12
CA PRO A 88 -28.29 18.70 16.03
C PRO A 88 -27.60 19.86 15.29
N ALA A 89 -27.43 20.99 15.98
CA ALA A 89 -26.70 22.16 15.46
C ALA A 89 -25.22 21.87 15.13
N ASP A 90 -24.62 20.86 15.77
CA ASP A 90 -23.27 20.36 15.48
C ASP A 90 -23.33 18.85 15.09
N PRO A 91 -23.49 18.52 13.80
CA PRO A 91 -23.57 17.15 13.32
C PRO A 91 -22.23 16.39 13.40
N GLU A 92 -21.10 17.10 13.25
CA GLU A 92 -19.76 16.47 13.29
C GLU A 92 -19.38 16.07 14.72
N GLY A 93 -19.69 16.92 15.70
CA GLY A 93 -19.51 16.61 17.12
C GLY A 93 -20.34 15.40 17.57
N LEU A 94 -21.56 15.25 17.05
CA LEU A 94 -22.40 14.08 17.34
C LEU A 94 -21.80 12.79 16.78
N LEU A 95 -21.37 12.78 15.51
CA LEU A 95 -20.73 11.62 14.89
C LEU A 95 -19.42 11.25 15.58
N SER A 96 -18.61 12.25 15.95
CA SER A 96 -17.39 12.05 16.74
C SER A 96 -17.67 11.35 18.06
N SER A 97 -18.74 11.76 18.75
CA SER A 97 -19.18 11.17 20.01
C SER A 97 -19.65 9.72 19.83
N ILE A 98 -20.41 9.42 18.76
CA ILE A 98 -20.83 8.05 18.43
C ILE A 98 -19.63 7.16 18.13
N PHE A 99 -18.66 7.62 17.32
CA PHE A 99 -17.46 6.86 17.02
C PHE A 99 -16.61 6.62 18.26
N LYS A 100 -16.42 7.65 19.09
CA LYS A 100 -15.70 7.54 20.36
C LYS A 100 -16.34 6.48 21.25
N HIS A 101 -17.66 6.53 21.42
CA HIS A 101 -18.42 5.55 22.18
C HIS A 101 -18.18 4.12 21.65
N CYS A 102 -18.32 3.89 20.35
CA CYS A 102 -18.12 2.56 19.76
C CYS A 102 -16.68 2.05 19.94
N ILE A 103 -15.69 2.95 19.87
CA ILE A 103 -14.29 2.61 20.08
C ILE A 103 -14.03 2.27 21.54
N ASP A 104 -14.56 3.05 22.48
CA ASP A 104 -14.36 2.84 23.91
C ASP A 104 -15.08 1.56 24.39
N GLU A 105 -16.28 1.28 23.87
CA GLU A 105 -17.01 0.02 24.05
C GLU A 105 -16.17 -1.16 23.54
N ALA A 106 -15.67 -1.10 22.31
CA ALA A 106 -14.83 -2.17 21.74
C ALA A 106 -13.48 -2.36 22.46
N LYS A 107 -12.93 -1.30 23.06
CA LYS A 107 -11.73 -1.40 23.92
C LYS A 107 -12.07 -2.06 25.25
N SER A 108 -13.19 -1.70 25.87
CA SER A 108 -13.65 -2.30 27.12
C SER A 108 -13.90 -3.80 26.93
N ASP A 109 -14.65 -4.17 25.89
CA ASP A 109 -14.95 -5.57 25.56
C ASP A 109 -13.69 -6.39 25.27
N SER A 110 -12.70 -5.78 24.61
CA SER A 110 -11.39 -6.42 24.37
C SER A 110 -10.67 -6.67 25.69
N ARG A 111 -10.66 -5.69 26.61
CA ARG A 111 -9.98 -5.79 27.91
C ARG A 111 -10.65 -6.79 28.85
N GLU A 112 -11.97 -6.84 28.88
CA GLU A 112 -12.72 -7.86 29.64
C GLU A 112 -12.37 -9.27 29.17
N LYS A 113 -12.09 -9.43 27.88
CA LYS A 113 -11.69 -10.71 27.27
C LYS A 113 -10.17 -10.92 27.28
N SER A 114 -9.43 -10.20 28.13
CA SER A 114 -7.97 -10.30 28.32
C SER A 114 -7.15 -10.04 27.04
N SER A 115 -7.59 -9.13 26.19
CA SER A 115 -6.93 -8.73 24.94
C SER A 115 -6.64 -7.22 24.99
N GLU A 116 -5.36 -6.82 24.88
CA GLU A 116 -4.99 -5.40 24.87
C GLU A 116 -5.10 -4.84 23.44
N PRO A 117 -6.09 -3.97 23.16
CA PRO A 117 -6.34 -3.49 21.81
C PRO A 117 -5.20 -2.56 21.36
N THR A 118 -4.27 -3.07 20.56
CA THR A 118 -3.16 -2.28 20.00
C THR A 118 -3.51 -1.67 18.65
N HIS A 119 -4.41 -2.32 17.91
CA HIS A 119 -4.85 -1.90 16.59
C HIS A 119 -6.38 -1.88 16.49
N LEU A 120 -6.90 -1.02 15.62
CA LEU A 120 -8.33 -0.82 15.38
C LEU A 120 -8.61 -0.61 13.89
N GLY A 121 -9.66 -1.27 13.40
CA GLY A 121 -10.33 -0.97 12.12
C GLY A 121 -11.78 -0.55 12.36
N CYS A 122 -12.35 0.18 11.41
CA CYS A 122 -13.73 0.65 11.48
C CYS A 122 -14.42 0.43 10.12
N LEU A 123 -15.64 -0.06 10.13
CA LEU A 123 -16.50 -0.16 8.95
C LEU A 123 -17.82 0.53 9.27
N ILE A 124 -18.24 1.45 8.40
CA ILE A 124 -19.51 2.17 8.52
C ILE A 124 -20.37 1.79 7.31
N SER A 125 -21.52 1.18 7.57
CA SER A 125 -22.45 0.70 6.54
C SER A 125 -23.82 1.34 6.74
N SER A 126 -24.43 1.84 5.66
CA SER A 126 -25.77 2.43 5.66
C SER A 126 -26.38 2.33 4.27
N ALA A 127 -27.69 2.15 4.18
CA ALA A 127 -28.41 2.17 2.89
C ALA A 127 -28.35 3.55 2.21
N LEU A 128 -28.17 4.63 2.99
CA LEU A 128 -27.99 6.00 2.48
C LEU A 128 -26.61 6.22 1.83
N LEU A 129 -25.66 5.30 2.01
CA LEU A 129 -24.37 5.33 1.32
C LEU A 129 -24.51 4.72 -0.08
N ALA A 130 -24.93 5.51 -1.07
CA ALA A 130 -25.18 5.08 -2.45
C ALA A 130 -23.97 4.45 -3.21
N SER A 131 -22.81 4.36 -2.57
CA SER A 131 -21.54 3.97 -3.20
C SER A 131 -20.73 2.94 -2.40
N GLY A 132 -21.38 2.26 -1.45
CA GLY A 132 -20.81 1.22 -0.61
C GLY A 132 -20.24 1.71 0.72
N ASP A 133 -19.86 0.77 1.56
CA ASP A 133 -19.45 0.99 2.95
C ASP A 133 -18.14 1.80 3.09
N VAL A 134 -18.06 2.62 4.14
CA VAL A 134 -16.83 3.36 4.48
C VAL A 134 -15.94 2.46 5.33
N PHE A 135 -14.82 2.03 4.76
CA PHE A 135 -13.86 1.14 5.42
C PHE A 135 -12.58 1.86 5.83
N VAL A 136 -12.28 1.84 7.12
CA VAL A 136 -11.02 2.25 7.71
C VAL A 136 -10.21 0.98 8.05
N PRO A 137 -9.08 0.73 7.35
CA PRO A 137 -8.31 -0.47 7.56
C PRO A 137 -7.70 -0.52 8.96
N VAL A 138 -7.43 -1.72 9.46
CA VAL A 138 -6.85 -1.94 10.79
C VAL A 138 -5.50 -1.25 10.90
N ARG A 139 -5.39 -0.28 11.81
CA ARG A 139 -4.20 0.55 12.08
C ARG A 139 -3.92 0.61 13.57
N GLN A 140 -2.71 1.03 13.94
CA GLN A 140 -2.35 1.24 15.34
C GLN A 140 -3.26 2.33 15.96
N ILE A 141 -3.72 2.10 17.19
CA ILE A 141 -4.53 3.08 17.91
C ILE A 141 -3.61 4.24 18.35
N THR A 142 -3.93 5.46 17.92
CA THR A 142 -3.27 6.71 18.32
C THR A 142 -4.28 7.70 18.88
N ALA A 143 -3.82 8.82 19.45
CA ALA A 143 -4.70 9.89 19.94
C ALA A 143 -5.65 10.44 18.85
N ASN A 144 -5.20 10.45 17.59
CA ASN A 144 -5.93 11.03 16.45
C ASN A 144 -6.81 10.02 15.70
N THR A 145 -7.08 8.85 16.29
CA THR A 145 -7.83 7.77 15.62
C THR A 145 -9.24 8.20 15.23
N ILE A 146 -9.92 8.94 16.11
CA ILE A 146 -11.30 9.42 15.89
C ILE A 146 -11.33 10.43 14.74
N ASP A 147 -10.45 11.43 14.78
CA ASP A 147 -10.34 12.45 13.72
C ASP A 147 -9.98 11.82 12.38
N THR A 148 -9.18 10.75 12.37
CA THR A 148 -8.83 10.01 11.15
C THR A 148 -10.07 9.33 10.55
N ILE A 149 -10.92 8.73 11.38
CA ILE A 149 -12.17 8.09 10.95
C ILE A 149 -13.15 9.15 10.42
N LEU A 150 -13.33 10.26 11.15
CA LEU A 150 -14.18 11.38 10.72
C LEU A 150 -13.71 11.99 9.40
N ASN A 151 -12.43 12.31 9.27
CA ASN A 151 -11.88 12.87 8.03
C ASN A 151 -12.05 11.93 6.84
N LEU A 152 -11.90 10.61 7.03
CA LEU A 152 -12.15 9.63 5.97
C LEU A 152 -13.63 9.59 5.59
N PHE A 153 -14.53 9.62 6.58
CA PHE A 153 -15.97 9.70 6.35
C PHE A 153 -16.34 10.96 5.57
N THR A 154 -15.87 12.15 5.99
CA THR A 154 -16.12 13.42 5.31
C THR A 154 -15.53 13.47 3.90
N LYS A 155 -14.33 12.90 3.68
CA LYS A 155 -13.74 12.80 2.33
C LYS A 155 -14.56 11.92 1.39
N VAL A 156 -15.07 10.79 1.88
CA VAL A 156 -15.94 9.92 1.08
C VAL A 156 -17.24 10.66 0.76
N ALA A 157 -17.77 11.44 1.69
CA ALA A 157 -18.94 12.28 1.47
C ALA A 157 -18.70 13.39 0.42
N GLN A 158 -17.57 14.10 0.48
CA GLN A 158 -17.25 15.19 -0.45
C GLN A 158 -16.89 14.70 -1.86
N SER A 159 -16.13 13.61 -1.99
CA SER A 159 -15.59 13.15 -3.28
C SER A 159 -16.65 12.66 -4.27
N LYS A 160 -17.86 12.36 -3.82
CA LYS A 160 -18.89 11.70 -4.63
C LYS A 160 -20.03 12.62 -5.06
N GLN A 161 -19.90 13.95 -4.92
CA GLN A 161 -20.95 14.94 -5.24
C GLN A 161 -22.32 14.59 -4.65
N GLN A 162 -22.36 13.84 -3.54
CA GLN A 162 -23.60 13.49 -2.88
C GLN A 162 -24.11 14.75 -2.18
N LYS A 163 -25.27 15.26 -2.59
CA LYS A 163 -25.97 16.34 -1.90
C LYS A 163 -26.38 15.84 -0.51
N GLY A 164 -25.53 16.10 0.49
CA GLY A 164 -25.76 15.74 1.89
C GLY A 164 -25.60 14.24 2.14
N VAL A 165 -24.42 13.80 2.58
CA VAL A 165 -24.31 12.48 3.22
C VAL A 165 -24.95 12.58 4.58
N THR A 166 -26.19 12.14 4.64
CA THR A 166 -26.98 12.12 5.86
C THR A 166 -27.03 10.67 6.30
N LEU A 167 -26.45 10.34 7.46
CA LEU A 167 -26.77 9.08 8.18
C LEU A 167 -28.08 9.25 8.97
N TRP A 168 -28.89 10.25 8.59
CA TRP A 168 -30.06 10.71 9.31
C TRP A 168 -31.29 10.00 8.78
N GLY A 169 -32.22 9.66 9.68
CA GLY A 169 -33.51 9.07 9.30
C GLY A 169 -33.48 7.57 8.98
N GLU A 170 -32.35 6.99 8.55
CA GLU A 170 -32.20 5.55 8.36
C GLU A 170 -31.15 4.92 9.30
N PRO A 171 -31.34 3.65 9.68
CA PRO A 171 -30.37 2.94 10.50
C PRO A 171 -29.04 2.75 9.77
N PHE A 172 -27.94 2.95 10.50
CA PHE A 172 -26.59 2.65 10.04
C PHE A 172 -25.87 1.78 11.06
N THR A 173 -24.85 1.08 10.58
CA THR A 173 -24.07 0.14 11.38
C THR A 173 -22.64 0.61 11.45
N ILE A 174 -22.09 0.67 12.66
CA ILE A 174 -20.65 0.84 12.90
C ILE A 174 -20.11 -0.48 13.41
N THR A 175 -19.12 -1.01 12.70
CA THR A 175 -18.37 -2.20 13.12
C THR A 175 -16.95 -1.80 13.47
N ILE A 176 -16.61 -1.90 14.75
CA ILE A 176 -15.25 -1.70 15.24
C ILE A 176 -14.57 -3.05 15.43
N THR A 177 -13.40 -3.20 14.80
CA THR A 177 -12.56 -4.40 14.97
C THR A 177 -11.31 -4.02 15.75
N THR A 178 -11.14 -4.55 16.95
CA THR A 178 -9.93 -4.38 17.76
C THR A 178 -9.06 -5.65 17.69
N VAL A 179 -7.74 -5.46 17.66
CA VAL A 179 -6.77 -6.56 17.58
C VAL A 179 -5.63 -6.34 18.57
N ASP A 180 -5.33 -7.37 19.37
CA ASP A 180 -4.11 -7.44 20.16
C ASP A 180 -2.98 -8.08 19.34
N ARG A 181 -2.24 -7.22 18.63
CA ARG A 181 -1.10 -7.63 17.82
C ARG A 181 0.11 -8.09 18.63
N SER A 182 0.18 -7.76 19.93
CA SER A 182 1.28 -8.18 20.80
C SER A 182 1.18 -9.67 21.18
N ARG A 183 -0.06 -10.18 21.30
CA ARG A 183 -0.35 -11.58 21.61
C ARG A 183 -0.55 -12.44 20.36
N LEU A 184 -0.73 -11.83 19.19
CA LEU A 184 -0.69 -12.56 17.93
C LEU A 184 0.68 -13.24 17.76
N PRO A 185 0.71 -14.55 17.45
CA PRO A 185 1.97 -15.25 17.26
C PRO A 185 2.78 -14.57 16.15
N ALA A 186 4.01 -14.15 16.46
CA ALA A 186 4.96 -13.58 15.52
C ALA A 186 5.04 -14.48 14.28
N LYS A 187 4.40 -14.04 13.17
CA LYS A 187 4.26 -14.80 11.91
C LYS A 187 4.19 -16.32 12.14
N ARG A 188 3.11 -16.83 12.77
CA ARG A 188 2.79 -18.27 12.60
C ARG A 188 2.50 -18.49 11.12
N HIS A 189 3.49 -19.03 10.43
CA HIS A 189 3.33 -19.59 9.10
C HIS A 189 2.21 -20.65 9.17
N LEU A 190 1.03 -20.31 8.66
CA LEU A 190 -0.05 -21.26 8.43
C LEU A 190 0.52 -22.41 7.58
N LYS A 191 0.73 -23.58 8.21
CA LYS A 191 1.03 -24.85 7.52
C LYS A 191 -0.26 -25.29 6.83
N GLY A 192 -0.53 -24.72 5.67
CA GLY A 192 -1.69 -25.05 4.84
C GLY A 192 -1.65 -24.22 3.57
N GLY A 193 -1.20 -24.83 2.47
CA GLY A 193 -1.43 -24.37 1.10
C GLY A 193 -0.93 -22.97 0.71
N ALA A 194 -0.10 -22.29 1.50
CA ALA A 194 0.53 -21.05 1.06
C ALA A 194 1.40 -21.37 -0.16
N ARG A 195 1.20 -20.64 -1.28
CA ARG A 195 2.13 -20.64 -2.43
C ARG A 195 3.54 -20.68 -1.85
N ARG A 196 4.30 -21.75 -2.12
CA ARG A 196 5.69 -21.89 -1.66
C ARG A 196 6.32 -20.51 -1.73
N ARG A 197 6.80 -19.96 -0.60
CA ARG A 197 7.71 -18.81 -0.67
C ARG A 197 8.84 -19.32 -1.54
N LEU A 198 8.91 -18.84 -2.78
CA LEU A 198 9.96 -19.23 -3.71
C LEU A 198 11.26 -19.03 -2.97
N ALA A 199 12.14 -20.03 -2.97
CA ALA A 199 13.43 -19.90 -2.31
C ALA A 199 14.06 -18.56 -2.75
N PRO A 200 14.64 -17.77 -1.84
CA PRO A 200 15.28 -16.52 -2.20
C PRO A 200 16.31 -16.82 -3.30
N VAL A 201 16.16 -16.13 -4.42
CA VAL A 201 17.10 -16.17 -5.53
C VAL A 201 18.31 -15.38 -5.07
N ARG A 202 19.47 -16.04 -5.03
CA ARG A 202 20.75 -15.33 -4.96
C ARG A 202 21.01 -14.79 -6.36
N HIS A 203 20.95 -13.46 -6.50
CA HIS A 203 21.32 -12.80 -7.74
C HIS A 203 22.85 -12.88 -7.87
N GLN A 204 23.36 -13.94 -8.52
CA GLN A 204 24.78 -14.13 -8.81
C GLN A 204 25.22 -13.19 -9.93
N ILE A 205 25.12 -11.89 -9.69
CA ILE A 205 25.49 -10.88 -10.66
C ILE A 205 27.02 -10.84 -10.77
N THR A 206 27.52 -10.85 -12.01
CA THR A 206 28.94 -10.61 -12.26
C THR A 206 29.22 -9.12 -12.20
N GLU A 207 30.41 -8.73 -11.71
CA GLU A 207 30.77 -7.32 -11.59
C GLU A 207 30.70 -6.55 -12.91
N LYS A 208 30.90 -7.24 -14.04
CA LYS A 208 30.80 -6.67 -15.40
C LYS A 208 29.39 -6.19 -15.75
N CYS A 209 28.37 -6.64 -15.03
CA CYS A 209 26.99 -6.20 -15.21
C CYS A 209 26.62 -4.97 -14.37
N LEU A 210 27.54 -4.54 -13.49
CA LEU A 210 27.36 -3.42 -12.59
C LEU A 210 28.17 -2.21 -13.03
N ILE A 211 27.59 -1.04 -12.84
CA ILE A 211 28.30 0.22 -12.80
C ILE A 211 28.81 0.36 -11.37
N LYS A 212 30.05 -0.11 -11.15
CA LYS A 212 30.64 -0.17 -9.82
C LYS A 212 30.91 1.22 -9.27
N ILE A 213 30.25 1.54 -8.17
CA ILE A 213 30.47 2.80 -7.45
C ILE A 213 31.62 2.57 -6.46
N ARG A 214 32.66 3.40 -6.60
CA ARG A 214 33.83 3.39 -5.72
C ARG A 214 34.02 4.79 -5.17
N ASN A 215 33.34 5.09 -4.08
CA ASN A 215 33.40 6.35 -3.36
C ASN A 215 34.04 6.13 -1.97
N GLN A 216 34.69 7.18 -1.45
CA GLN A 216 35.27 7.18 -0.09
C GLN A 216 34.30 7.76 0.94
N ASP A 217 33.34 8.55 0.49
CA ASP A 217 32.23 9.08 1.29
C ASP A 217 31.10 8.05 1.41
N ASN A 218 29.98 8.43 2.03
CA ASN A 218 28.80 7.58 2.19
C ASN A 218 27.66 7.93 1.21
N PHE A 219 27.96 8.60 0.11
CA PHE A 219 26.97 9.05 -0.88
C PHE A 219 26.69 8.01 -1.97
N CYS A 220 26.94 6.72 -1.70
CA CYS A 220 26.89 5.65 -2.71
C CYS A 220 25.53 5.55 -3.41
N LEU A 221 24.41 5.83 -2.70
CA LEU A 221 23.07 5.92 -3.30
C LEU A 221 23.01 7.00 -4.40
N PHE A 222 23.50 8.21 -4.12
CA PHE A 222 23.46 9.32 -5.07
C PHE A 222 24.39 9.09 -6.25
N TYR A 223 25.59 8.56 -6.00
CA TYR A 223 26.50 8.17 -7.08
C TYR A 223 25.88 7.08 -7.97
N ALA A 224 25.24 6.06 -7.40
CA ALA A 224 24.59 5.00 -8.16
C ALA A 224 23.44 5.55 -9.02
N LEU A 225 22.62 6.45 -8.46
CA LEU A 225 21.56 7.15 -9.19
C LEU A 225 22.14 7.99 -10.33
N GLN A 226 23.10 8.86 -10.05
CA GLN A 226 23.72 9.76 -11.02
C GLN A 226 24.39 8.97 -12.16
N ALA A 227 25.19 7.96 -11.83
CA ALA A 227 25.88 7.13 -12.82
C ALA A 227 24.88 6.39 -13.72
N THR A 228 23.81 5.83 -13.13
CA THR A 228 22.79 5.09 -13.90
C THR A 228 21.97 6.05 -14.77
N MET A 229 21.67 7.25 -14.27
CA MET A 229 20.98 8.30 -15.04
C MET A 229 21.81 8.71 -16.25
N VAL A 230 23.06 9.12 -16.05
CA VAL A 230 23.98 9.54 -17.12
C VAL A 230 24.17 8.44 -18.17
N ALA A 231 24.31 7.18 -17.73
CA ALA A 231 24.43 6.03 -18.64
C ALA A 231 23.20 5.84 -19.55
N LYS A 232 22.02 6.28 -19.11
CA LYS A 232 20.75 6.09 -19.84
C LYS A 232 20.37 7.29 -20.69
N THR A 233 20.74 8.50 -20.28
CA THR A 233 20.19 9.74 -20.85
C THR A 233 21.21 10.54 -21.66
N HIS A 234 22.50 10.52 -21.31
CA HIS A 234 23.49 11.42 -21.93
C HIS A 234 24.07 10.91 -23.26
N GLY A 235 23.72 9.69 -23.70
CA GLY A 235 24.17 9.14 -24.98
C GLY A 235 25.70 8.97 -25.10
N LEU A 236 26.41 8.90 -23.98
CA LEU A 236 27.87 8.79 -23.97
C LEU A 236 28.35 7.44 -24.54
N SER A 237 29.46 7.47 -25.27
CA SER A 237 30.16 6.25 -25.67
C SER A 237 30.67 5.50 -24.43
N ARG A 238 30.94 4.20 -24.57
CA ARG A 238 31.44 3.38 -23.45
C ARG A 238 32.76 3.92 -22.88
N SER A 239 33.65 4.45 -23.72
CA SER A 239 34.91 5.05 -23.26
C SER A 239 34.64 6.34 -22.51
N ALA A 240 33.85 7.26 -23.09
CA ALA A 240 33.55 8.54 -22.46
C ALA A 240 32.82 8.37 -21.11
N PHE A 241 31.92 7.40 -21.00
CA PHE A 241 31.25 7.08 -19.74
C PHE A 241 32.21 6.52 -18.69
N TYR A 242 33.13 5.63 -19.10
CA TYR A 242 34.17 5.10 -18.22
C TYR A 242 35.10 6.21 -17.71
N GLU A 243 35.49 7.12 -18.60
CA GLU A 243 36.33 8.27 -18.27
C GLU A 243 35.63 9.23 -17.30
N TYR A 244 34.33 9.46 -17.50
CA TYR A 244 33.48 10.25 -16.60
C TYR A 244 33.44 9.67 -15.18
N ILE A 245 33.13 8.37 -15.02
CA ILE A 245 33.04 7.74 -13.70
C ILE A 245 34.39 7.67 -12.99
N HIS A 246 35.47 7.42 -13.73
CA HIS A 246 36.81 7.27 -13.15
C HIS A 246 37.64 8.56 -13.14
N GLY A 247 37.07 9.69 -13.57
CA GLY A 247 37.73 10.99 -13.56
C GLY A 247 39.01 11.06 -14.41
N ARG A 248 39.05 10.34 -15.54
CA ARG A 248 40.20 10.33 -16.48
C ARG A 248 40.08 11.47 -17.50
N TYR A 249 41.20 11.78 -18.17
CA TYR A 249 41.28 12.76 -19.28
C TYR A 249 40.51 14.07 -19.03
N GLY A 250 40.85 14.77 -17.94
CA GLY A 250 40.26 16.08 -17.61
C GLY A 250 38.89 16.03 -16.93
N GLN A 251 38.29 14.84 -16.73
CA GLN A 251 37.01 14.67 -16.00
C GLN A 251 37.20 14.53 -14.47
N ARG A 252 38.39 14.84 -13.95
CA ARG A 252 38.74 14.62 -12.54
C ARG A 252 37.78 15.38 -11.63
N GLY A 253 37.10 14.66 -10.74
CA GLY A 253 36.15 15.25 -9.79
C GLY A 253 34.77 15.61 -10.36
N LYS A 254 34.56 15.57 -11.68
CA LYS A 254 33.28 15.98 -12.29
C LYS A 254 32.10 15.13 -11.82
N PHE A 255 32.26 13.80 -11.80
CA PHE A 255 31.21 12.90 -11.33
C PHE A 255 30.85 13.14 -9.85
N GLN A 256 31.85 13.41 -9.01
CA GLN A 256 31.66 13.80 -7.61
C GLN A 256 30.96 15.15 -7.49
N GLU A 257 31.42 16.15 -8.25
CA GLU A 257 30.84 17.48 -8.22
C GLU A 257 29.37 17.47 -8.65
N GLU A 258 29.04 16.81 -9.76
CA GLU A 258 27.65 16.67 -10.24
C GLU A 258 26.77 15.93 -9.22
N THR A 259 27.31 14.90 -8.54
CA THR A 259 26.58 14.17 -7.48
C THR A 259 26.33 15.06 -6.27
N GLN A 260 27.31 15.87 -5.85
CA GLN A 260 27.13 16.82 -4.75
C GLN A 260 26.18 17.96 -5.14
N GLN A 261 26.23 18.44 -6.39
CA GLN A 261 25.27 19.41 -6.90
C GLN A 261 23.85 18.85 -6.88
N LEU A 262 23.65 17.59 -7.27
CA LEU A 262 22.36 16.91 -7.12
C LEU A 262 21.89 16.92 -5.67
N MET A 263 22.74 16.51 -4.73
CA MET A 263 22.42 16.51 -3.29
C MET A 263 22.01 17.90 -2.80
N ARG A 264 22.71 18.96 -3.21
CA ARG A 264 22.33 20.35 -2.88
C ARG A 264 20.96 20.73 -3.44
N ARG A 265 20.67 20.36 -4.70
CA ARG A 265 19.39 20.67 -5.36
C ARG A 265 18.20 20.03 -4.65
N ILE A 266 18.35 18.79 -4.16
CA ILE A 266 17.30 18.09 -3.41
C ILE A 266 17.33 18.40 -1.90
N ARG A 267 18.21 19.30 -1.46
CA ARG A 267 18.43 19.66 -0.05
C ARG A 267 18.73 18.44 0.83
N ALA A 268 19.55 17.51 0.33
CA ALA A 268 20.06 16.42 1.14
C ALA A 268 21.18 16.94 2.06
N PRO A 269 21.13 16.62 3.37
CA PRO A 269 22.25 16.89 4.27
C PRO A 269 23.50 16.10 3.83
N PHE A 270 24.69 16.60 4.13
CA PHE A 270 25.97 15.96 3.76
C PHE A 270 26.60 15.15 4.90
N ASN A 271 26.05 15.25 6.11
CA ASN A 271 26.62 14.75 7.36
C ASN A 271 25.85 13.57 7.96
N LEU A 272 25.05 12.86 7.15
CA LEU A 272 24.40 11.64 7.59
C LEU A 272 25.30 10.44 7.34
N ASP A 273 25.27 9.45 8.22
CA ASP A 273 26.05 8.22 8.09
C ASP A 273 25.58 7.34 6.92
N ASN A 274 24.28 7.33 6.64
CA ASN A 274 23.65 6.55 5.58
C ASN A 274 22.45 7.31 4.99
N TYR A 275 22.12 7.02 3.73
CA TYR A 275 20.98 7.60 3.00
C TYR A 275 20.01 6.50 2.61
N ASP A 276 18.78 6.54 3.13
CA ASP A 276 17.76 5.54 2.84
C ASP A 276 17.05 5.81 1.50
N ALA A 277 16.69 4.72 0.81
CA ALA A 277 16.04 4.83 -0.49
C ALA A 277 14.64 5.46 -0.39
N ASP A 278 13.90 5.18 0.68
CA ASP A 278 12.53 5.66 0.89
C ASP A 278 12.44 7.19 0.95
N THR A 279 13.45 7.84 1.53
CA THR A 279 13.49 9.30 1.68
C THR A 279 14.11 10.01 0.48
N TYR A 280 15.23 9.50 -0.04
CA TYR A 280 16.05 10.25 -0.99
C TYR A 280 15.75 9.94 -2.46
N VAL A 281 15.35 8.71 -2.80
CA VAL A 281 15.01 8.37 -4.18
C VAL A 281 13.82 9.20 -4.68
N PRO A 282 12.72 9.40 -3.92
CA PRO A 282 11.61 10.23 -4.37
C PRO A 282 12.02 11.64 -4.75
N ARG A 283 12.84 12.28 -3.90
CA ARG A 283 13.32 13.66 -4.12
C ARG A 283 14.16 13.77 -5.38
N VAL A 284 15.05 12.81 -5.63
CA VAL A 284 15.90 12.78 -6.82
C VAL A 284 15.05 12.59 -8.08
N ILE A 285 14.14 11.61 -8.05
CA ILE A 285 13.32 11.26 -9.22
C ILE A 285 12.30 12.35 -9.55
N GLU A 286 11.68 12.97 -8.55
CA GLU A 286 10.83 14.14 -8.77
C GLU A 286 11.62 15.32 -9.32
N HIS A 287 12.79 15.60 -8.76
CA HIS A 287 13.66 16.67 -9.28
C HIS A 287 14.00 16.45 -10.75
N TRP A 288 14.43 15.24 -11.14
CA TRP A 288 14.75 14.95 -12.54
C TRP A 288 13.52 14.91 -13.44
N ASN A 289 12.41 14.31 -13.03
CA ASN A 289 11.20 14.29 -13.86
C ASN A 289 10.60 15.70 -14.08
N ASN A 290 10.78 16.60 -13.12
CA ASN A 290 10.36 18.00 -13.26
C ASN A 290 11.32 18.83 -14.12
N THR A 291 12.61 18.50 -14.14
CA THR A 291 13.64 19.28 -14.87
C THR A 291 13.97 18.72 -16.25
N GLN A 292 13.85 17.41 -16.45
CA GLN A 292 14.18 16.70 -17.69
C GLN A 292 12.91 16.14 -18.34
N GLN A 293 12.05 17.03 -18.88
CA GLN A 293 10.73 16.65 -19.39
C GLN A 293 10.75 15.58 -20.51
N GLN A 294 11.89 15.39 -21.19
CA GLN A 294 12.06 14.35 -22.21
C GLN A 294 12.12 12.92 -21.62
N TYR A 295 12.50 12.76 -20.35
CA TYR A 295 12.63 11.47 -19.69
C TYR A 295 11.64 11.36 -18.53
N ARG A 296 10.92 10.25 -18.48
CA ARG A 296 10.11 9.86 -17.33
C ARG A 296 10.82 8.72 -16.62
N LEU A 297 11.52 9.07 -15.55
CA LEU A 297 12.42 8.19 -14.82
C LEU A 297 11.65 7.43 -13.73
N ALA A 298 11.96 6.14 -13.61
CA ALA A 298 11.54 5.32 -12.48
C ALA A 298 12.72 4.47 -11.99
N VAL A 299 12.87 4.35 -10.68
CA VAL A 299 13.94 3.59 -10.03
C VAL A 299 13.45 2.23 -9.57
N PHE A 300 14.28 1.22 -9.76
CA PHE A 300 14.08 -0.15 -9.31
C PHE A 300 15.35 -0.63 -8.61
N ILE A 301 15.27 -0.95 -7.31
CA ILE A 301 16.41 -1.41 -6.52
C ILE A 301 16.26 -2.90 -6.26
N PHE A 302 17.24 -3.69 -6.70
CA PHE A 302 17.32 -5.14 -6.45
C PHE A 302 18.34 -5.42 -5.35
N GLY A 303 18.01 -6.33 -4.44
CA GLY A 303 18.95 -6.79 -3.42
C GLY A 303 19.79 -7.97 -3.89
N ALA A 304 20.92 -8.22 -3.23
CA ALA A 304 21.73 -9.41 -3.47
C ALA A 304 21.02 -10.73 -3.13
N SER A 305 20.11 -10.68 -2.15
CA SER A 305 19.22 -11.78 -1.81
C SER A 305 17.78 -11.29 -1.90
N GLY A 306 16.91 -12.07 -2.56
CA GLY A 306 15.54 -11.64 -2.75
C GLY A 306 14.74 -12.55 -3.65
N HIS A 307 13.65 -12.02 -4.20
CA HIS A 307 12.89 -12.67 -5.27
C HIS A 307 13.22 -11.99 -6.60
N TYR A 308 12.62 -12.48 -7.69
CA TYR A 308 12.60 -11.78 -8.97
C TYR A 308 11.89 -10.41 -8.94
N LYS A 309 11.68 -9.80 -7.78
CA LYS A 309 11.01 -8.50 -7.62
C LYS A 309 11.99 -7.50 -7.03
N PRO A 310 11.92 -6.22 -7.44
CA PRO A 310 12.70 -5.18 -6.80
C PRO A 310 12.33 -5.08 -5.31
N LEU A 311 13.32 -4.82 -4.46
CA LEU A 311 13.12 -4.51 -3.05
C LEU A 311 12.42 -3.15 -2.87
N TYR A 312 12.74 -2.20 -3.75
CA TYR A 312 12.18 -0.86 -3.75
C TYR A 312 11.91 -0.39 -5.18
N LYS A 313 10.81 0.34 -5.37
CA LYS A 313 10.50 0.99 -6.63
C LYS A 313 9.85 2.36 -6.41
N TYR A 314 10.22 3.33 -7.22
CA TYR A 314 9.64 4.67 -7.19
C TYR A 314 9.64 5.31 -8.58
N GLY A 315 8.56 5.99 -8.93
CA GLY A 315 8.42 6.69 -10.20
C GLY A 315 6.99 6.64 -10.74
N PRO A 316 6.70 7.41 -11.80
CA PRO A 316 5.40 7.41 -12.44
C PRO A 316 5.13 6.07 -13.12
N ALA A 317 3.85 5.70 -13.28
CA ALA A 317 3.46 4.44 -13.91
C ALA A 317 3.83 4.38 -15.40
N ASP A 318 3.79 5.53 -16.09
CA ASP A 318 4.09 5.73 -17.51
C ASP A 318 5.54 6.13 -17.77
N TYR A 319 6.47 5.60 -16.96
CA TYR A 319 7.90 5.82 -17.13
C TYR A 319 8.41 5.24 -18.45
N ASN A 320 9.40 5.90 -19.06
CA ASN A 320 10.09 5.43 -20.27
C ASN A 320 11.57 5.11 -20.02
N THR A 321 12.13 5.55 -18.88
CA THR A 321 13.56 5.46 -18.60
C THR A 321 13.78 4.81 -17.22
N PRO A 322 13.86 3.46 -17.15
CA PRO A 322 14.09 2.77 -15.90
C PRO A 322 15.57 2.87 -15.46
N LEU A 323 15.77 3.33 -14.22
CA LEU A 323 17.05 3.30 -13.52
C LEU A 323 17.07 2.08 -12.60
N ILE A 324 18.05 1.21 -12.77
CA ILE A 324 18.10 -0.05 -12.03
C ILE A 324 19.35 -0.03 -11.17
N LEU A 325 19.17 -0.20 -9.86
CA LEU A 325 20.24 -0.23 -8.87
C LEU A 325 20.33 -1.62 -8.24
N TYR A 326 21.52 -1.94 -7.73
CA TYR A 326 21.80 -3.16 -6.99
C TYR A 326 22.31 -2.81 -5.60
N PHE A 327 21.63 -3.32 -4.57
CA PHE A 327 21.98 -3.11 -3.17
C PHE A 327 22.58 -4.39 -2.58
N ASN A 328 23.82 -4.29 -2.12
CA ASN A 328 24.54 -5.39 -1.49
C ASN A 328 25.49 -4.86 -0.43
N ASN A 329 25.55 -5.52 0.75
CA ASN A 329 26.46 -5.17 1.84
C ASN A 329 26.46 -3.67 2.20
N ASN A 330 25.28 -3.08 2.35
CA ASN A 330 25.09 -1.65 2.62
C ASN A 330 25.67 -0.69 1.57
N HIS A 331 25.84 -1.15 0.32
CA HIS A 331 26.36 -0.37 -0.78
C HIS A 331 25.43 -0.42 -2.00
N PHE A 332 25.34 0.70 -2.73
CA PHE A 332 24.57 0.82 -3.96
C PHE A 332 25.50 0.85 -5.17
N ASP A 333 25.24 -0.05 -6.13
CA ASP A 333 25.82 -0.04 -7.47
C ASP A 333 24.73 0.26 -8.51
N GLY A 334 25.10 0.84 -9.65
CA GLY A 334 24.22 0.89 -10.81
C GLY A 334 24.18 -0.44 -11.55
N VAL A 335 23.09 -0.75 -12.25
CA VAL A 335 22.99 -1.96 -13.09
C VAL A 335 23.05 -1.58 -14.56
N GLN A 336 24.12 -2.00 -15.24
CA GLN A 336 24.30 -1.77 -16.67
C GLN A 336 23.48 -2.78 -17.49
N PHE A 337 23.58 -4.06 -17.12
CA PHE A 337 22.94 -5.17 -17.85
C PHE A 337 22.02 -5.94 -16.91
N VAL A 338 20.71 -5.70 -17.06
CA VAL A 338 19.65 -6.33 -16.25
C VAL A 338 19.68 -7.84 -16.34
N SER A 339 20.04 -8.39 -17.50
CA SER A 339 20.19 -9.84 -17.67
C SER A 339 21.22 -10.47 -16.73
N GLY A 340 22.21 -9.70 -16.28
CA GLY A 340 23.19 -10.10 -15.27
C GLY A 340 22.56 -10.43 -13.91
N LEU A 341 21.44 -9.78 -13.56
CA LEU A 341 20.72 -10.09 -12.31
C LEU A 341 19.98 -11.43 -12.38
N PHE A 342 19.69 -11.93 -13.58
CA PHE A 342 18.76 -13.06 -13.78
C PHE A 342 19.37 -14.19 -14.60
N ALA A 343 20.67 -14.45 -14.42
CA ALA A 343 21.41 -15.53 -15.08
C ALA A 343 21.25 -15.51 -16.62
N GLY A 344 21.38 -14.33 -17.22
CA GLY A 344 21.29 -14.13 -18.67
C GLY A 344 19.87 -13.98 -19.20
N LYS A 345 18.83 -14.21 -18.39
CA LYS A 345 17.43 -14.03 -18.81
C LYS A 345 17.10 -12.55 -18.95
N LYS A 346 16.25 -12.22 -19.94
CA LYS A 346 15.64 -10.89 -20.03
C LYS A 346 14.67 -10.71 -18.86
N TYR A 347 14.34 -9.46 -18.53
CA TYR A 347 13.48 -9.16 -17.40
C TYR A 347 12.46 -8.09 -17.76
N CYS A 348 11.20 -8.36 -17.46
CA CYS A 348 10.11 -7.42 -17.66
C CYS A 348 9.83 -6.68 -16.35
N LEU A 349 10.13 -5.39 -16.31
CA LEU A 349 9.90 -4.53 -15.15
C LEU A 349 8.39 -4.35 -14.85
N ALA A 350 7.55 -4.36 -15.89
CA ALA A 350 6.12 -4.15 -15.73
C ALA A 350 5.41 -5.34 -15.07
N CYS A 351 5.77 -6.58 -15.43
CA CYS A 351 5.22 -7.78 -14.79
C CYS A 351 6.12 -8.38 -13.70
N GLU A 352 7.30 -7.79 -13.47
CA GLU A 352 8.34 -8.18 -12.52
C GLU A 352 8.74 -9.67 -12.66
N ARG A 353 9.06 -10.11 -13.89
CA ARG A 353 9.44 -11.51 -14.17
C ARG A 353 10.60 -11.65 -15.16
N PRO A 354 11.51 -12.61 -14.95
CA PRO A 354 12.48 -13.01 -15.95
C PRO A 354 11.83 -13.87 -17.04
N TYR A 355 12.36 -13.77 -18.26
CA TYR A 355 11.92 -14.57 -19.41
C TYR A 355 13.08 -14.86 -20.36
N SER A 356 12.99 -15.99 -21.05
CA SER A 356 14.03 -16.40 -22.02
C SER A 356 13.66 -16.03 -23.46
N ARG A 357 12.38 -16.14 -23.84
CA ARG A 357 11.90 -15.87 -25.20
C ARG A 357 10.93 -14.68 -25.19
N PRO A 358 11.25 -13.56 -25.87
CA PRO A 358 10.36 -12.40 -25.95
C PRO A 358 8.97 -12.74 -26.48
N SER A 359 8.88 -13.46 -27.60
CA SER A 359 7.60 -13.80 -28.23
C SER A 359 6.62 -14.54 -27.30
N LEU A 360 7.11 -15.52 -26.53
CA LEU A 360 6.30 -16.25 -25.54
C LEU A 360 5.95 -15.38 -24.32
N HIS A 361 6.87 -14.50 -23.94
CA HIS A 361 6.61 -13.56 -22.85
C HIS A 361 5.50 -12.60 -23.24
N ASP A 362 5.55 -12.04 -24.45
CA ASP A 362 4.61 -11.00 -24.89
C ASP A 362 3.15 -11.50 -24.86
N GLN A 363 2.93 -12.78 -25.20
CA GLN A 363 1.64 -13.45 -25.15
C GLN A 363 1.10 -13.69 -23.72
N SER A 364 1.99 -13.77 -22.73
CA SER A 364 1.65 -14.14 -21.35
C SER A 364 1.95 -13.02 -20.34
N CYS A 365 2.45 -11.89 -20.81
CA CYS A 365 2.86 -10.77 -19.97
C CYS A 365 1.63 -10.13 -19.34
N LYS A 366 1.68 -9.81 -18.04
CA LYS A 366 0.53 -9.14 -17.39
C LYS A 366 0.34 -7.70 -17.83
N ALA A 367 1.38 -7.07 -18.37
CA ALA A 367 1.40 -5.71 -18.86
C ALA A 367 1.39 -5.69 -20.39
N HIS A 368 0.47 -6.45 -21.00
CA HIS A 368 0.24 -6.41 -22.44
C HIS A 368 -1.15 -5.85 -22.75
N CYS A 369 -1.30 -5.29 -23.94
CA CYS A 369 -2.60 -4.87 -24.44
C CYS A 369 -3.32 -6.03 -25.13
N MET A 370 -4.48 -6.45 -24.61
CA MET A 370 -5.32 -7.50 -25.24
C MET A 370 -5.79 -7.15 -26.67
N LEU A 371 -5.73 -5.86 -27.04
CA LEU A 371 -6.19 -5.38 -28.35
C LEU A 371 -5.08 -5.42 -29.41
N CYS A 372 -3.84 -5.05 -29.06
CA CYS A 372 -2.73 -4.95 -30.00
C CYS A 372 -1.47 -5.74 -29.62
N SER A 373 -1.52 -6.56 -28.56
CA SER A 373 -0.44 -7.41 -28.03
C SER A 373 0.86 -6.73 -27.60
N ARG A 374 1.00 -5.41 -27.75
CA ARG A 374 2.18 -4.68 -27.28
C ARG A 374 2.33 -4.80 -25.76
N VAL A 375 3.57 -4.90 -25.30
CA VAL A 375 3.95 -5.11 -23.90
C VAL A 375 4.80 -3.97 -23.37
N GLY A 376 4.71 -3.71 -22.07
CA GLY A 376 5.54 -2.70 -21.41
C GLY A 376 4.77 -1.83 -20.40
N PRO A 377 5.45 -0.83 -19.79
CA PRO A 377 4.86 0.01 -18.74
C PRO A 377 3.70 0.88 -19.25
N GLU A 378 3.68 1.23 -20.54
CA GLU A 378 2.60 2.02 -21.16
C GLU A 378 1.36 1.18 -21.54
N PHE A 379 1.33 -0.11 -21.19
CA PHE A 379 0.27 -1.04 -21.57
C PHE A 379 -0.45 -1.62 -20.33
N PRO A 380 -1.78 -1.86 -20.40
CA PRO A 380 -2.65 -1.84 -21.59
C PRO A 380 -2.84 -0.43 -22.18
N CYS A 381 -3.06 -0.34 -23.50
CA CYS A 381 -3.20 0.94 -24.19
C CYS A 381 -4.30 1.78 -23.55
N SER A 382 -3.96 2.99 -23.11
CA SER A 382 -4.94 3.95 -22.60
C SER A 382 -5.80 4.54 -23.72
N ALA A 383 -7.03 4.91 -23.38
CA ALA A 383 -7.91 5.63 -24.29
C ALA A 383 -7.28 6.98 -24.66
N SER A 384 -7.43 7.38 -25.93
CA SER A 384 -6.92 8.66 -26.41
C SER A 384 -7.83 9.79 -25.89
N PRO A 385 -7.26 10.91 -25.44
CA PRO A 385 -8.04 12.08 -25.00
C PRO A 385 -8.91 12.67 -26.12
N SER A 386 -8.55 12.44 -27.39
CA SER A 386 -9.27 12.96 -28.56
C SER A 386 -10.55 12.17 -28.91
N GLY A 387 -10.98 11.24 -28.06
CA GLY A 387 -12.22 10.48 -28.28
C GLY A 387 -12.14 9.49 -29.44
N PHE A 388 -10.93 9.10 -29.88
CA PHE A 388 -10.74 8.13 -30.96
C PHE A 388 -11.55 6.86 -30.73
N PHE A 389 -12.28 6.42 -31.75
CA PHE A 389 -13.07 5.19 -31.71
C PHE A 389 -13.05 4.51 -33.08
N LYS A 390 -12.48 3.30 -33.16
CA LYS A 390 -12.47 2.53 -34.41
C LYS A 390 -12.65 1.04 -34.13
N LYS A 391 -13.54 0.38 -34.89
CA LYS A 391 -13.72 -1.07 -34.88
C LYS A 391 -12.87 -1.70 -35.99
N CYS A 392 -12.23 -2.82 -35.70
CA CYS A 392 -11.57 -3.63 -36.72
C CYS A 392 -12.56 -4.65 -37.29
N ASP A 393 -12.74 -4.65 -38.61
CA ASP A 393 -13.71 -5.53 -39.27
C ASP A 393 -13.26 -7.00 -39.26
N GLY A 394 -11.94 -7.27 -39.29
CA GLY A 394 -11.41 -8.64 -39.32
C GLY A 394 -11.48 -9.39 -37.99
N CYS A 395 -11.64 -8.70 -36.86
CA CYS A 395 -11.62 -9.31 -35.53
C CYS A 395 -12.67 -8.78 -34.54
N ASN A 396 -13.51 -7.82 -34.95
CA ASN A 396 -14.55 -7.15 -34.15
C ASN A 396 -14.05 -6.41 -32.89
N LYS A 397 -12.74 -6.26 -32.70
CA LYS A 397 -12.18 -5.47 -31.59
C LYS A 397 -12.41 -3.98 -31.80
N VAL A 398 -12.61 -3.28 -30.69
CA VAL A 398 -12.86 -1.83 -30.66
C VAL A 398 -11.67 -1.14 -30.00
N PHE A 399 -11.14 -0.13 -30.66
CA PHE A 399 -9.94 0.59 -30.28
C PHE A 399 -10.28 2.02 -29.89
N ARG A 400 -9.77 2.45 -28.74
CA ARG A 400 -9.91 3.83 -28.24
C ARG A 400 -8.65 4.68 -28.45
N ASN A 401 -7.68 4.16 -29.19
CA ASN A 401 -6.39 4.78 -29.40
C ASN A 401 -5.89 4.45 -30.82
N ASN A 402 -5.57 5.48 -31.62
CA ASN A 402 -5.13 5.30 -33.00
C ASN A 402 -3.83 4.49 -33.10
N ALA A 403 -2.84 4.76 -32.25
CA ALA A 403 -1.59 4.00 -32.25
C ALA A 403 -1.81 2.51 -31.93
N CYS A 404 -2.77 2.20 -31.06
CA CYS A 404 -3.17 0.82 -30.77
C CYS A 404 -3.81 0.16 -32.00
N HIS A 405 -4.71 0.87 -32.69
CA HIS A 405 -5.36 0.37 -33.90
C HIS A 405 -4.37 0.18 -35.05
N GLN A 406 -3.52 1.17 -35.33
CA GLN A 406 -2.51 1.08 -36.40
C GLN A 406 -1.56 -0.08 -36.18
N HIS A 407 -1.03 -0.24 -34.96
CA HIS A 407 -0.16 -1.37 -34.65
C HIS A 407 -0.89 -2.71 -34.81
N HIS A 408 -2.15 -2.79 -34.38
CA HIS A 408 -2.96 -3.99 -34.55
C HIS A 408 -3.10 -4.42 -36.02
N ILE A 409 -3.31 -3.47 -36.93
CA ILE A 409 -3.40 -3.73 -38.37
C ILE A 409 -2.02 -4.07 -38.94
N GLN A 410 -0.99 -3.27 -38.66
CA GLN A 410 0.38 -3.47 -39.19
C GLN A 410 1.00 -4.80 -38.76
N SER A 411 0.68 -5.27 -37.55
CA SER A 411 1.16 -6.56 -37.04
C SER A 411 0.30 -7.76 -37.47
N ASN A 412 -0.79 -7.53 -38.22
CA ASN A 412 -1.79 -8.54 -38.56
C ASN A 412 -2.33 -9.31 -37.32
N PHE A 413 -2.39 -8.65 -36.15
CA PHE A 413 -2.81 -9.30 -34.91
C PHE A 413 -4.29 -9.72 -34.93
N CYS A 414 -5.10 -9.13 -35.81
CA CYS A 414 -6.48 -9.55 -36.06
C CYS A 414 -6.61 -11.03 -36.48
N ASN A 415 -5.57 -11.61 -37.09
CA ASN A 415 -5.55 -13.02 -37.49
C ASN A 415 -5.31 -13.96 -36.31
N LEU A 416 -4.61 -13.47 -35.28
CA LEU A 416 -4.25 -14.25 -34.10
C LEU A 416 -5.25 -14.09 -32.96
N SER A 417 -6.02 -13.00 -32.92
CA SER A 417 -6.97 -12.79 -31.82
C SER A 417 -8.24 -12.06 -32.24
N LYS A 418 -9.38 -12.67 -31.91
CA LYS A 418 -10.73 -12.24 -32.31
C LYS A 418 -11.60 -11.96 -31.08
N LYS A 419 -12.65 -11.17 -31.29
CA LYS A 419 -13.69 -10.83 -30.30
C LYS A 419 -15.05 -11.35 -30.75
N CYS A 420 -15.80 -11.96 -29.84
CA CYS A 420 -17.12 -12.53 -30.12
C CYS A 420 -18.10 -11.37 -30.26
N LYS A 421 -18.99 -11.45 -31.25
CA LYS A 421 -20.04 -10.44 -31.43
C LYS A 421 -21.09 -10.52 -30.31
N ASP A 422 -21.36 -11.73 -29.80
CA ASP A 422 -22.45 -11.97 -28.86
C ASP A 422 -22.01 -11.78 -27.40
N CYS A 423 -20.95 -12.47 -26.97
CA CYS A 423 -20.49 -12.41 -25.57
C CYS A 423 -19.35 -11.41 -25.32
N GLY A 424 -18.77 -10.84 -26.38
CA GLY A 424 -17.69 -9.85 -26.27
C GLY A 424 -16.34 -10.38 -25.76
N VAL A 425 -16.22 -11.68 -25.51
CA VAL A 425 -14.97 -12.34 -25.08
C VAL A 425 -13.92 -12.26 -26.19
N ILE A 426 -12.65 -12.06 -25.81
CA ILE A 426 -11.50 -12.07 -26.70
C ILE A 426 -10.76 -13.40 -26.53
N TRP A 427 -10.47 -14.09 -27.64
CA TRP A 427 -9.68 -15.33 -27.66
C TRP A 427 -8.49 -15.23 -28.61
N ASN A 428 -7.55 -16.17 -28.48
CA ASN A 428 -6.51 -16.42 -29.46
C ASN A 428 -6.97 -17.55 -30.39
N VAL A 429 -6.78 -17.38 -31.70
CA VAL A 429 -7.18 -18.38 -32.71
C VAL A 429 -6.40 -19.68 -32.54
N ASN A 430 -5.16 -19.60 -32.04
CA ASN A 430 -4.31 -20.78 -31.85
C ASN A 430 -4.66 -21.61 -30.60
N ASP A 431 -5.43 -21.07 -29.66
CA ASP A 431 -5.84 -21.80 -28.45
C ASP A 431 -6.81 -22.94 -28.77
N PHE A 432 -7.44 -22.94 -29.95
CA PHE A 432 -8.37 -23.98 -30.40
C PHE A 432 -7.69 -25.24 -30.94
N TYR A 433 -6.38 -25.22 -31.20
CA TYR A 433 -5.65 -26.39 -31.73
C TYR A 433 -5.08 -27.32 -30.63
N THR A 434 -5.07 -26.91 -29.36
CA THR A 434 -4.40 -27.66 -28.28
C THR A 434 -5.34 -28.23 -27.21
N GLY A 435 -6.65 -28.18 -27.43
CA GLY A 435 -7.60 -29.06 -26.75
C GLY A 435 -8.85 -28.39 -26.22
N ILE A 436 -9.85 -29.25 -25.99
CA ILE A 436 -11.19 -29.05 -25.41
C ILE A 436 -12.27 -28.58 -26.43
N PRO A 437 -13.56 -28.78 -26.12
CA PRO A 437 -14.47 -29.83 -26.57
C PRO A 437 -15.42 -29.37 -27.70
N GLU A 438 -16.02 -30.32 -28.43
CA GLU A 438 -16.89 -30.12 -29.62
C GLU A 438 -18.02 -29.09 -29.51
N LYS A 439 -18.35 -28.58 -28.31
CA LYS A 439 -19.43 -27.61 -28.09
C LYS A 439 -19.14 -26.17 -28.58
N TRP A 440 -17.95 -25.87 -29.08
CA TRP A 440 -17.60 -24.54 -29.62
C TRP A 440 -17.45 -24.49 -31.14
N LEU A 441 -17.65 -25.61 -31.85
CA LEU A 441 -17.54 -25.69 -33.31
C LEU A 441 -18.81 -25.29 -34.07
N THR A 442 -19.92 -25.02 -33.36
CA THR A 442 -21.24 -24.77 -33.96
C THR A 442 -21.69 -23.30 -33.98
N ILE A 443 -20.79 -22.34 -33.74
CA ILE A 443 -21.10 -20.90 -33.87
C ILE A 443 -20.09 -20.25 -34.83
N PHE A 444 -20.01 -20.76 -36.06
CA PHE A 444 -19.32 -20.11 -37.18
C PHE A 444 -20.31 -19.39 -38.07
#